data_AF-A0AAN7VUL3-F1
#
_entry.id   AF-A0AAN7VUL3-F1
#
_cell.length_a   1.000
_cell.length_b   1.000
_cell.length_c   1.000
_cell.angle_alpha   90.00
_cell.angle_beta   90.00
_cell.angle_gamma   90.00
#
_symmetry.space_group_name_H-M   'P 1'
#
loop_
_entity.id
_entity.type
_entity.pdbx_description
1 polymer ?
#
loop_
_entity_poly.entity_id
_entity_poly.type
_entity_poly.pdbx_seq_one_letter_code
_entity_poly.pdbx_strand_id
1 'polypeptide(L)'
;MAPMALDQTPNGSNGHTQGSSKLSREPLKNSGAIDHLEYVDVTPVIGREYTTAKIKSMLDADNSDEQLRDLAITICERGVVFFRAPQDDLSVDEQKHVTDLLGKLTGRPEENGLHVHPLYNDPNNLPMGDGTTDPNIYVINSEAQKKLYKTMKGRPAAATEPKDLGREWHSDSLFENCPSDFSFLRMQDTPPAGGDTLWCSGYELSVKHPTTKYAY
;
A
#
# COMPACT_ATOMS: atom_id res chain seq x y z
N MET A 1 -13.33 3.75 7.29
CA MET A 1 -14.79 3.97 7.39
C MET A 1 -15.45 3.05 6.37
N ALA A 2 -16.08 1.97 6.81
CA ALA A 2 -16.86 1.10 5.92
C ALA A 2 -18.20 1.78 5.57
N PRO A 3 -18.72 1.66 4.35
CA PRO A 3 -19.99 2.31 3.98
C PRO A 3 -21.17 1.57 4.60
N MET A 4 -21.94 2.28 5.43
CA MET A 4 -23.31 1.87 5.81
C MET A 4 -24.26 2.30 4.68
N ALA A 5 -24.83 1.33 3.96
CA ALA A 5 -25.98 1.58 3.11
C ALA A 5 -27.24 1.66 4.00
N LEU A 6 -27.81 2.85 4.11
CA LEU A 6 -29.16 3.05 4.64
C LEU A 6 -30.14 2.89 3.48
N ASP A 7 -30.88 1.79 3.44
CA ASP A 7 -32.07 1.70 2.60
C ASP A 7 -33.31 1.84 3.49
N GLN A 8 -34.15 2.83 3.17
CA GLN A 8 -35.39 3.11 3.88
C GLN A 8 -36.57 2.53 3.10
N THR A 9 -37.31 1.59 3.66
CA THR A 9 -38.78 1.44 3.43
C THR A 9 -39.47 0.72 4.61
N PRO A 10 -40.79 0.91 4.82
CA PRO A 10 -41.40 0.88 6.15
C PRO A 10 -42.18 -0.40 6.51
N ASN A 11 -42.19 -0.68 7.82
CA ASN A 11 -43.18 -1.38 8.65
C ASN A 11 -43.87 -2.68 8.15
N GLY A 12 -43.63 -3.78 8.86
CA GLY A 12 -44.63 -4.83 9.02
C GLY A 12 -44.12 -6.25 9.33
N SER A 13 -44.42 -6.71 10.55
CA SER A 13 -44.44 -8.10 11.05
C SER A 13 -43.15 -8.71 11.63
N ASN A 14 -43.29 -9.09 12.90
CA ASN A 14 -42.32 -9.81 13.73
C ASN A 14 -42.04 -11.22 13.17
N GLY A 15 -40.84 -11.43 12.67
CA GLY A 15 -40.26 -12.75 12.46
C GLY A 15 -38.76 -12.68 12.73
N HIS A 16 -38.34 -12.99 13.97
CA HIS A 16 -36.92 -13.18 14.28
C HIS A 16 -36.43 -14.46 13.60
N THR A 17 -36.06 -14.36 12.33
CA THR A 17 -35.14 -15.30 11.70
C THR A 17 -33.74 -14.81 12.05
N GLN A 18 -33.00 -15.58 12.87
CA GLN A 18 -31.56 -15.37 12.99
C GLN A 18 -30.93 -15.73 11.64
N GLY A 19 -30.87 -14.76 10.74
CA GLY A 19 -30.06 -14.85 9.54
C GLY A 19 -28.60 -14.91 10.00
N SER A 20 -27.97 -16.07 9.84
CA SER A 20 -26.50 -16.17 9.85
C SER A 20 -25.99 -15.17 8.84
N SER A 21 -25.35 -14.08 9.29
CA SER A 21 -24.75 -13.08 8.42
C SER A 21 -23.51 -13.71 7.78
N LYS A 22 -23.72 -14.52 6.74
CA LYS A 22 -22.63 -15.08 5.95
C LYS A 22 -21.93 -13.92 5.25
N LEU A 23 -20.60 -13.85 5.40
CA LEU A 23 -19.80 -12.87 4.67
C LEU A 23 -20.01 -13.07 3.17
N SER A 24 -20.08 -11.97 2.42
CA SER A 24 -20.15 -12.04 0.94
C SER A 24 -18.87 -12.60 0.33
N ARG A 25 -17.74 -12.47 1.03
CA ARG A 25 -16.44 -13.10 0.74
C ARG A 25 -15.78 -13.55 2.04
N GLU A 26 -15.28 -14.79 2.05
CA GLU A 26 -14.45 -15.28 3.15
C GLU A 26 -13.02 -14.72 3.03
N PRO A 27 -12.32 -14.45 4.14
CA PRO A 27 -10.93 -14.06 4.11
C PRO A 27 -10.06 -15.09 3.37
N LEU A 28 -9.14 -14.60 2.55
CA LEU A 28 -8.15 -15.46 1.89
C LEU A 28 -7.26 -16.11 2.94
N LYS A 29 -6.98 -17.39 2.75
CA LYS A 29 -6.05 -18.14 3.59
C LYS A 29 -4.68 -18.24 2.93
N ASN A 30 -3.65 -17.99 3.72
CA ASN A 30 -2.27 -18.24 3.37
C ASN A 30 -2.07 -19.75 3.15
N SER A 31 -1.37 -20.13 2.09
CA SER A 31 -1.08 -21.54 1.76
C SER A 31 0.23 -22.05 2.36
N GLY A 32 1.10 -21.15 2.82
CA GLY A 32 2.44 -21.43 3.33
C GLY A 32 3.52 -21.44 2.24
N ALA A 33 3.22 -20.94 1.03
CA ALA A 33 4.12 -21.00 -0.11
C ALA A 33 5.42 -20.20 0.12
N ILE A 34 5.40 -19.24 1.05
CA ILE A 34 6.55 -18.39 1.41
C ILE A 34 7.07 -18.61 2.83
N ASP A 35 6.59 -19.65 3.55
CA ASP A 35 7.00 -19.94 4.93
C ASP A 35 8.49 -20.30 5.06
N HIS A 36 9.12 -20.63 3.94
CA HIS A 36 10.54 -20.90 3.85
C HIS A 36 11.42 -19.63 3.86
N LEU A 37 10.82 -18.44 3.68
CA LEU A 37 11.55 -17.17 3.67
C LEU A 37 11.90 -16.74 5.10
N GLU A 38 13.14 -16.32 5.31
CA GLU A 38 13.56 -15.73 6.58
C GLU A 38 12.95 -14.35 6.77
N TYR A 39 12.34 -14.12 7.94
CA TYR A 39 11.74 -12.84 8.26
C TYR A 39 11.92 -12.40 9.72
N VAL A 40 11.76 -11.10 9.94
CA VAL A 40 11.65 -10.46 11.25
C VAL A 40 10.40 -9.59 11.28
N ASP A 41 9.52 -9.81 12.25
CA ASP A 41 8.39 -8.91 12.49
C ASP A 41 8.87 -7.66 13.24
N VAL A 42 8.83 -6.50 12.58
CA VAL A 42 9.41 -5.23 13.07
C VAL A 42 8.74 -4.78 14.37
N THR A 43 7.42 -4.96 14.43
CA THR A 43 6.63 -4.72 15.63
C THR A 43 5.64 -5.88 15.81
N PRO A 44 5.05 -6.04 17.00
CA PRO A 44 4.04 -7.08 17.23
C PRO A 44 2.83 -6.97 16.29
N VAL A 45 2.51 -5.76 15.83
CA VAL A 45 1.27 -5.45 15.10
C VAL A 45 1.51 -5.31 13.61
N ILE A 46 2.46 -4.46 13.22
CA ILE A 46 2.67 -3.99 11.85
C ILE A 46 4.14 -4.15 11.46
N GLY A 47 4.36 -4.44 10.18
CA GLY A 47 5.69 -4.54 9.61
C GLY A 47 6.23 -5.96 9.68
N ARG A 48 6.78 -6.41 8.55
CA ARG A 48 7.63 -7.59 8.43
C ARG A 48 8.79 -7.29 7.50
N GLU A 49 9.99 -7.73 7.85
CA GLU A 49 11.16 -7.65 6.99
C GLU A 49 11.51 -9.04 6.52
N TYR A 50 11.63 -9.24 5.21
CA TYR A 50 12.32 -10.39 4.65
C TYR A 50 13.79 -10.03 4.50
N THR A 51 14.64 -10.73 5.24
CA THR A 51 16.07 -10.38 5.38
C THR A 51 16.87 -10.73 4.13
N THR A 52 16.54 -11.86 3.52
CA THR A 52 17.33 -12.46 2.42
C THR A 52 16.52 -12.65 1.13
N ALA A 53 15.20 -12.50 1.17
CA ALA A 53 14.34 -12.81 0.04
C ALA A 53 14.52 -11.84 -1.16
N LYS A 54 14.38 -12.40 -2.36
CA LYS A 54 14.43 -11.69 -3.64
C LYS A 54 13.08 -11.85 -4.34
N ILE A 55 12.46 -10.74 -4.71
CA ILE A 55 11.17 -10.73 -5.42
C ILE A 55 11.33 -11.42 -6.79
N LYS A 56 12.47 -11.21 -7.44
CA LYS A 56 12.82 -11.87 -8.71
C LYS A 56 12.79 -13.40 -8.60
N SER A 57 13.28 -13.97 -7.48
CA SER A 57 13.23 -15.41 -7.25
C SER A 57 11.81 -15.94 -7.06
N MET A 58 10.90 -15.14 -6.49
CA MET A 58 9.48 -15.49 -6.40
C MET A 58 8.83 -15.48 -7.79
N LEU A 59 9.15 -14.46 -8.61
CA LEU A 59 8.66 -14.33 -9.98
C LEU A 59 9.06 -15.50 -10.88
N ASP A 60 10.32 -15.94 -10.76
CA ASP A 60 10.90 -16.98 -11.62
C ASP A 60 10.56 -18.41 -11.15
N ALA A 61 9.89 -18.57 -9.99
CA ALA A 61 9.55 -19.88 -9.45
C ALA A 61 8.34 -20.52 -10.17
N ASP A 62 8.34 -21.86 -10.24
CA ASP A 62 7.22 -22.62 -10.84
C ASP A 62 5.87 -22.33 -10.16
N ASN A 63 5.89 -21.99 -8.87
CA ASN A 63 4.72 -21.63 -8.08
C ASN A 63 4.64 -20.13 -7.76
N SER A 64 5.12 -19.28 -8.69
CA SER A 64 5.14 -17.81 -8.56
C SER A 64 3.81 -17.22 -8.09
N ASP A 65 2.68 -17.60 -8.70
CA ASP A 65 1.35 -17.11 -8.32
C ASP A 65 0.98 -17.46 -6.87
N GLU A 66 1.33 -18.66 -6.39
CA GLU A 66 1.06 -19.06 -5.00
C GLU A 66 1.91 -18.23 -4.03
N GLN A 67 3.20 -18.02 -4.36
CA GLN A 67 4.10 -17.23 -3.54
C GLN A 67 3.70 -15.76 -3.49
N LEU A 68 3.35 -15.15 -4.63
CA LEU A 68 2.90 -13.76 -4.71
C LEU A 68 1.54 -13.57 -4.05
N ARG A 69 0.65 -14.56 -4.13
CA ARG A 69 -0.63 -14.53 -3.41
C ARG A 69 -0.41 -14.55 -1.89
N ASP A 70 0.45 -15.43 -1.38
CA ASP A 70 0.75 -15.49 0.05
C ASP A 70 1.53 -14.26 0.52
N LEU A 71 2.36 -13.65 -0.34
CA LEU A 71 2.97 -12.36 -0.09
C LEU A 71 1.91 -11.27 0.04
N ALA A 72 0.94 -11.21 -0.88
CA ALA A 72 -0.14 -10.23 -0.82
C ALA A 72 -0.99 -10.39 0.46
N ILE A 73 -1.34 -11.62 0.85
CA ILE A 73 -2.02 -11.92 2.11
C ILE A 73 -1.17 -11.45 3.30
N THR A 74 0.12 -11.75 3.29
CA THR A 74 1.04 -11.32 4.35
C THR A 74 1.12 -9.79 4.44
N ILE A 75 1.13 -9.08 3.31
CA ILE A 75 1.08 -7.62 3.30
C ILE A 75 -0.22 -7.12 3.93
N CYS A 76 -1.37 -7.72 3.61
CA CYS A 76 -2.65 -7.36 4.23
C CYS A 76 -2.67 -7.62 5.74
N GLU A 77 -2.08 -8.73 6.21
CA GLU A 77 -2.03 -9.10 7.63
C GLU A 77 -1.02 -8.25 8.42
N ARG A 78 0.12 -7.93 7.81
CA ARG A 78 1.24 -7.21 8.43
C ARG A 78 1.22 -5.72 8.16
N GLY A 79 0.33 -5.22 7.30
CA GLY A 79 0.21 -3.83 6.86
C GLY A 79 1.31 -3.34 5.91
N VAL A 80 2.57 -3.73 6.15
CA VAL A 80 3.71 -3.39 5.29
C VAL A 80 4.77 -4.49 5.38
N VAL A 81 5.46 -4.74 4.28
CA VAL A 81 6.62 -5.64 4.23
C VAL A 81 7.83 -4.93 3.60
N PHE A 82 9.03 -5.29 4.05
CA PHE A 82 10.30 -4.76 3.55
C PHE A 82 11.18 -5.90 3.05
N PHE A 83 11.82 -5.73 1.89
CA PHE A 83 12.86 -6.65 1.42
C PHE A 83 14.23 -6.00 1.65
N ARG A 84 15.06 -6.63 2.48
CA ARG A 84 16.37 -6.07 2.88
C ARG A 84 17.49 -6.48 1.94
N ALA A 85 17.38 -7.63 1.28
CA ALA A 85 18.28 -7.98 0.19
C ALA A 85 18.13 -6.94 -0.94
N PRO A 86 19.24 -6.44 -1.53
CA PRO A 86 19.18 -5.52 -2.68
C PRO A 86 18.30 -6.11 -3.79
N GLN A 87 17.47 -5.31 -4.45
CA GLN A 87 16.58 -5.77 -5.54
C GLN A 87 17.06 -5.23 -6.90
N ASP A 88 18.38 -5.14 -7.10
CA ASP A 88 19.01 -4.53 -8.27
C ASP A 88 18.78 -5.32 -9.58
N ASP A 89 18.37 -6.58 -9.46
CA ASP A 89 18.01 -7.51 -10.52
C ASP A 89 16.52 -7.45 -10.90
N LEU A 90 15.72 -6.60 -10.23
CA LEU A 90 14.31 -6.40 -10.54
C LEU A 90 14.14 -5.20 -11.50
N SER A 91 13.65 -5.48 -12.70
CA SER A 91 13.31 -4.43 -13.69
C SER A 91 12.05 -3.65 -13.29
N VAL A 92 11.84 -2.49 -13.92
CA VAL A 92 10.62 -1.68 -13.73
C VAL A 92 9.37 -2.45 -14.18
N ASP A 93 9.46 -3.18 -15.29
CA ASP A 93 8.35 -3.99 -15.79
C ASP A 93 8.00 -5.13 -14.82
N GLU A 94 9.01 -5.77 -14.21
CA GLU A 94 8.79 -6.79 -13.19
C GLU A 94 8.22 -6.21 -11.90
N GLN A 95 8.70 -5.05 -11.45
CA GLN A 95 8.12 -4.34 -10.31
C GLN A 95 6.62 -4.04 -10.53
N LYS A 96 6.28 -3.54 -11.73
CA LYS A 96 4.89 -3.30 -12.15
C LYS A 96 4.09 -4.59 -12.19
N HIS A 97 4.66 -5.64 -12.77
CA HIS A 97 4.01 -6.94 -12.88
C HIS A 97 3.69 -7.55 -11.51
N VAL A 98 4.64 -7.54 -10.57
CA VAL A 98 4.42 -7.98 -9.19
C VAL A 98 3.31 -7.19 -8.54
N THR A 99 3.37 -5.86 -8.62
CA THR A 99 2.34 -4.99 -8.02
C THR A 99 0.95 -5.26 -8.60
N ASP A 100 0.86 -5.53 -9.90
CA ASP A 100 -0.40 -5.91 -10.53
C ASP A 100 -0.91 -7.27 -10.05
N LEU A 101 -0.02 -8.26 -9.94
CA LEU A 101 -0.34 -9.61 -9.46
C LEU A 101 -0.81 -9.62 -8.00
N LEU A 102 -0.23 -8.81 -7.10
CA LEU A 102 -0.67 -8.73 -5.70
C LEU A 102 -2.17 -8.41 -5.59
N GLY A 103 -2.67 -7.45 -6.38
CA GLY A 103 -4.08 -7.12 -6.43
C GLY A 103 -4.92 -8.21 -7.11
N LYS A 104 -4.50 -8.71 -8.27
CA LYS A 104 -5.24 -9.74 -9.01
C LYS A 104 -5.42 -11.03 -8.21
N LEU A 105 -4.35 -11.51 -7.59
CA LEU A 105 -4.34 -12.74 -6.79
C LEU A 105 -5.13 -12.62 -5.48
N THR A 106 -5.47 -11.40 -5.07
CA THR A 106 -6.31 -11.12 -3.89
C THR A 106 -7.74 -10.70 -4.24
N GLY A 107 -8.11 -10.75 -5.53
CA GLY A 107 -9.46 -10.54 -6.00
C GLY A 107 -9.83 -9.07 -6.27
N ARG A 108 -8.84 -8.22 -6.59
CA ARG A 108 -9.07 -6.93 -7.25
C ARG A 108 -9.88 -7.17 -8.54
N PRO A 109 -10.93 -6.37 -8.81
CA PRO A 109 -11.69 -6.48 -10.05
C PRO A 109 -10.81 -6.35 -11.30
N GLU A 110 -11.09 -7.12 -12.35
CA GLU A 110 -10.24 -7.20 -13.55
C GLU A 110 -10.15 -5.88 -14.32
N GLU A 111 -11.16 -5.02 -14.20
CA GLU A 111 -11.19 -3.68 -14.78
C GLU A 111 -10.22 -2.69 -14.10
N ASN A 112 -9.72 -3.02 -12.90
CA ASN A 112 -8.80 -2.18 -12.13
C ASN A 112 -7.36 -2.69 -12.26
N GLY A 113 -6.46 -1.81 -12.71
CA GLY A 113 -5.05 -2.11 -12.92
C GLY A 113 -4.11 -1.13 -12.21
N LEU A 114 -2.90 -1.03 -12.72
CA LEU A 114 -1.90 -0.09 -12.21
C LEU A 114 -2.38 1.36 -12.38
N HIS A 115 -2.28 2.13 -11.30
CA HIS A 115 -2.67 3.53 -11.27
C HIS A 115 -1.75 4.39 -12.15
N VAL A 116 -2.30 5.43 -12.77
CA VAL A 116 -1.54 6.48 -13.47
C VAL A 116 -1.57 7.72 -12.61
N HIS A 117 -0.42 8.15 -12.11
CA HIS A 117 -0.36 9.27 -11.17
C HIS A 117 -0.90 10.56 -11.83
N PRO A 118 -1.71 11.40 -11.15
CA PRO A 118 -2.31 12.61 -11.75
C PRO A 118 -1.29 13.59 -12.32
N LEU A 119 -0.07 13.60 -11.76
CA LEU A 119 1.03 14.45 -12.21
C LEU A 119 1.81 13.88 -13.41
N TYR A 120 1.45 12.71 -13.93
CA TYR A 120 2.18 12.07 -15.03
C TYR A 120 2.33 12.99 -16.26
N ASN A 121 1.25 13.67 -16.64
CA ASN A 121 1.21 14.60 -17.77
C ASN A 121 1.71 16.01 -17.42
N ASP A 122 2.16 16.28 -16.20
CA ASP A 122 2.73 17.57 -15.84
C ASP A 122 4.08 17.74 -16.57
N PRO A 123 4.33 18.86 -17.28
CA PRO A 123 5.61 19.11 -17.95
C PRO A 123 6.83 19.10 -17.01
N ASN A 124 6.60 19.24 -15.71
CA ASN A 124 7.63 19.21 -14.68
C ASN A 124 7.72 17.85 -13.98
N ASN A 125 6.98 16.83 -14.43
CA ASN A 125 7.13 15.47 -13.94
C ASN A 125 8.55 14.98 -14.22
N LEU A 126 9.10 14.20 -13.29
CA LEU A 126 10.46 13.72 -13.41
C LEU A 126 10.53 12.40 -14.19
N PRO A 127 11.51 12.23 -15.08
CA PRO A 127 11.84 10.92 -15.61
C PRO A 127 12.50 10.05 -14.52
N MET A 128 12.51 8.75 -14.77
CA MET A 128 13.28 7.77 -14.00
C MET A 128 14.79 8.02 -14.18
N GLY A 129 15.61 7.37 -13.35
CA GLY A 129 17.08 7.55 -13.36
C GLY A 129 17.76 7.28 -14.71
N ASP A 130 17.14 6.49 -15.59
CA ASP A 130 17.60 6.21 -16.96
C ASP A 130 17.13 7.24 -18.01
N GLY A 131 16.36 8.26 -17.58
CA GLY A 131 15.80 9.30 -18.44
C GLY A 131 14.46 8.94 -19.10
N THR A 132 13.94 7.72 -18.89
CA THR A 132 12.65 7.30 -19.44
C THR A 132 11.49 7.70 -18.52
N THR A 133 10.26 7.66 -19.05
CA THR A 133 9.02 7.93 -18.30
C THR A 133 8.07 6.76 -18.47
N ASP A 134 7.40 6.37 -17.40
CA ASP A 134 6.36 5.34 -17.42
C ASP A 134 5.09 5.88 -16.74
N PRO A 135 3.89 5.74 -17.33
CA PRO A 135 2.64 6.25 -16.76
C PRO A 135 2.29 5.66 -15.39
N ASN A 136 2.78 4.47 -15.08
CA ASN A 136 2.52 3.77 -13.83
C ASN A 136 3.65 3.92 -12.81
N ILE A 137 4.70 4.69 -13.11
CA ILE A 137 5.78 4.97 -12.17
C ILE A 137 5.79 6.45 -11.83
N TYR A 138 5.67 6.74 -10.53
CA TYR A 138 5.85 8.08 -10.00
C TYR A 138 7.19 8.19 -9.29
N VAL A 139 8.05 9.08 -9.79
CA VAL A 139 9.39 9.30 -9.22
C VAL A 139 9.30 10.30 -8.08
N ILE A 140 9.59 9.84 -6.86
CA ILE A 140 9.63 10.67 -5.65
C ILE A 140 11.05 11.23 -5.50
N ASN A 141 11.18 12.56 -5.64
CA ASN A 141 12.45 13.26 -5.45
C ASN A 141 12.22 14.56 -4.68
N SER A 142 12.85 14.69 -3.50
CA SER A 142 12.64 15.83 -2.59
C SER A 142 13.06 17.18 -3.19
N GLU A 143 14.12 17.22 -4.00
CA GLU A 143 14.61 18.48 -4.60
C GLU A 143 13.74 18.96 -5.75
N ALA A 144 13.19 18.02 -6.54
CA ALA A 144 12.25 18.35 -7.60
C ALA A 144 10.85 18.66 -7.07
N GLN A 145 10.37 17.95 -6.05
CA GLN A 145 9.10 18.27 -5.40
C GLN A 145 9.10 19.71 -4.85
N LYS A 146 10.18 20.15 -4.19
CA LYS A 146 10.34 21.54 -3.75
C LYS A 146 10.21 22.55 -4.90
N LYS A 147 10.61 22.20 -6.13
CA LYS A 147 10.47 23.06 -7.32
C LYS A 147 9.05 23.03 -7.88
N LEU A 148 8.44 21.85 -7.98
CA LEU A 148 7.07 21.67 -8.45
C LEU A 148 6.05 22.36 -7.53
N TYR A 149 6.18 22.24 -6.22
CA TYR A 149 5.30 22.90 -5.26
C TYR A 149 5.42 24.43 -5.25
N LYS A 150 6.49 25.00 -5.80
CA LYS A 150 6.64 26.46 -5.96
C LYS A 150 5.84 27.01 -7.14
N THR A 151 5.50 26.19 -8.13
CA THR A 151 4.84 26.64 -9.38
C THR A 151 3.32 26.45 -9.38
N MET A 152 2.74 25.75 -8.38
CA MET A 152 1.28 25.60 -8.24
C MET A 152 0.60 26.95 -7.94
N LYS A 153 -0.19 27.46 -8.89
CA LYS A 153 -1.04 28.65 -8.73
C LYS A 153 -2.19 28.38 -7.76
N GLY A 154 -2.48 29.33 -6.86
CA GLY A 154 -3.64 29.27 -5.96
C GLY A 154 -3.35 28.75 -4.54
N ARG A 155 -2.08 28.56 -4.18
CA ARG A 155 -1.70 28.28 -2.79
C ARG A 155 -2.16 29.45 -1.89
N PRO A 156 -2.90 29.19 -0.79
CA PRO A 156 -3.13 30.22 0.21
C PRO A 156 -1.79 30.78 0.64
N ALA A 157 -1.60 32.09 0.50
CA ALA A 157 -0.38 32.75 0.90
C ALA A 157 -0.13 32.48 2.39
N ALA A 158 0.85 31.62 2.70
CA ALA A 158 1.63 31.58 3.93
C ALA A 158 0.89 31.89 5.26
N ALA A 159 -0.37 31.47 5.41
CA ALA A 159 -1.13 31.57 6.64
C ALA A 159 -1.32 30.14 7.15
N THR A 160 -0.57 29.82 8.21
CA THR A 160 -0.45 28.52 8.89
C THR A 160 0.14 27.38 8.05
N GLU A 161 1.47 27.33 8.03
CA GLU A 161 2.35 26.21 7.62
C GLU A 161 2.25 25.73 6.14
N PRO A 162 3.38 25.40 5.48
CA PRO A 162 3.34 24.52 4.33
C PRO A 162 2.68 23.19 4.71
N LYS A 163 1.55 22.82 4.08
CA LYS A 163 1.13 21.42 3.99
C LYS A 163 2.18 20.65 3.20
N ASP A 164 3.22 20.21 3.90
CA ASP A 164 4.20 19.30 3.36
C ASP A 164 3.54 17.92 3.33
N LEU A 165 2.97 17.55 2.20
CA LEU A 165 2.22 16.30 2.03
C LEU A 165 3.08 15.07 2.37
N GLY A 166 4.42 15.16 2.24
CA GLY A 166 5.33 14.11 2.68
C GLY A 166 5.45 13.98 4.21
N ARG A 167 4.95 14.97 4.96
CA ARG A 167 4.95 15.02 6.43
C ARG A 167 3.56 14.84 7.05
N GLU A 168 2.53 14.68 6.22
CA GLU A 168 1.17 14.38 6.65
C GLU A 168 0.90 12.87 6.57
N TRP A 169 0.19 12.33 7.56
CA TRP A 169 -0.31 10.97 7.50
C TRP A 169 -1.34 10.85 6.36
N HIS A 170 -1.09 9.92 5.44
CA HIS A 170 -2.00 9.66 4.32
C HIS A 170 -1.99 8.18 3.94
N SER A 171 -2.96 7.82 3.12
CA SER A 171 -2.92 6.63 2.25
C SER A 171 -3.04 7.13 0.82
N ASP A 172 -2.39 6.45 -0.11
CA ASP A 172 -2.33 6.90 -1.51
C ASP A 172 -3.71 6.94 -2.17
N SER A 173 -3.91 7.94 -3.03
CA SER A 173 -5.04 8.03 -3.98
C SER A 173 -6.45 7.87 -3.39
N LEU A 174 -6.67 8.22 -2.12
CA LEU A 174 -8.00 8.14 -1.47
C LEU A 174 -9.08 9.04 -2.11
N PHE A 175 -8.71 9.92 -3.03
CA PHE A 175 -9.64 10.75 -3.79
C PHE A 175 -10.24 10.04 -5.02
N GLU A 176 -9.71 8.88 -5.41
CA GLU A 176 -10.23 8.08 -6.52
C GLU A 176 -11.47 7.27 -6.11
N ASN A 177 -12.34 6.95 -7.08
CA ASN A 177 -13.51 6.09 -6.83
C ASN A 177 -13.11 4.68 -6.39
N CYS A 178 -11.99 4.19 -6.93
CA CYS A 178 -11.37 2.92 -6.57
C CYS A 178 -9.92 3.22 -6.15
N PRO A 179 -9.68 3.53 -4.85
CA PRO A 179 -8.34 3.82 -4.35
C PRO A 179 -7.40 2.63 -4.52
N SER A 180 -6.09 2.90 -4.44
CA SER A 180 -5.04 1.88 -4.52
C SER A 180 -5.16 0.84 -3.40
N ASP A 181 -4.96 -0.43 -3.75
CA ASP A 181 -4.95 -1.58 -2.83
C ASP A 181 -3.54 -1.96 -2.36
N PHE A 182 -2.54 -1.82 -3.23
CA PHE A 182 -1.11 -2.01 -2.93
C PHE A 182 -0.27 -0.87 -3.52
N SER A 183 0.75 -0.46 -2.78
CA SER A 183 1.80 0.47 -3.24
C SER A 183 3.17 -0.22 -3.16
N PHE A 184 4.02 -0.03 -4.18
CA PHE A 184 5.39 -0.54 -4.21
C PHE A 184 6.37 0.63 -4.27
N LEU A 185 7.09 0.86 -3.17
CA LEU A 185 8.18 1.82 -3.09
C LEU A 185 9.54 1.11 -3.26
N ARG A 186 10.33 1.55 -4.26
CA ARG A 186 11.73 1.12 -4.43
C ARG A 186 12.67 2.30 -4.19
N MET A 187 13.57 2.15 -3.22
CA MET A 187 14.58 3.16 -2.92
C MET A 187 15.71 3.07 -3.97
N GLN A 188 16.03 4.20 -4.63
CA GLN A 188 17.17 4.29 -5.56
C GLN A 188 18.36 4.99 -4.88
N ASP A 189 18.17 6.25 -4.49
CA ASP A 189 19.16 7.03 -3.78
C ASP A 189 18.62 7.41 -2.40
N THR A 190 19.30 6.98 -1.34
CA THR A 190 18.97 7.33 0.04
C THR A 190 20.10 8.13 0.69
N PRO A 191 19.79 9.18 1.47
CA PRO A 191 20.80 9.86 2.25
C PRO A 191 21.34 8.90 3.34
N PRO A 192 22.59 9.09 3.82
CA PRO A 192 23.18 8.24 4.86
C PRO A 192 22.40 8.20 6.18
N ALA A 193 21.59 9.23 6.44
CA ALA A 193 20.68 9.31 7.58
C ALA A 193 19.49 10.23 7.25
N GLY A 194 18.32 9.95 7.85
CA GLY A 194 17.08 10.65 7.59
C GLY A 194 16.36 10.17 6.32
N GLY A 195 15.14 10.64 6.09
CA GLY A 195 14.30 10.18 4.97
C GLY A 195 13.46 8.93 5.26
N ASP A 196 13.32 8.57 6.53
CA ASP A 196 12.48 7.45 6.94
C ASP A 196 11.02 7.66 6.55
N THR A 197 10.35 6.58 6.15
CA THR A 197 8.90 6.55 5.94
C THR A 197 8.27 5.82 7.12
N LEU A 198 7.39 6.51 7.85
CA LEU A 198 6.68 5.95 8.99
C LEU A 198 5.35 5.32 8.53
N TRP A 199 4.99 4.20 9.15
CA TRP A 199 3.76 3.45 8.86
C TRP A 199 2.91 3.31 10.11
N CYS A 200 1.59 3.29 9.96
CA CYS A 200 0.65 3.03 11.05
C CYS A 200 -0.47 2.07 10.61
N SER A 201 -0.94 1.21 11.52
CA SER A 201 -2.06 0.31 11.24
C SER A 201 -3.39 0.98 11.54
N GLY A 202 -4.23 1.15 10.51
CA GLY A 202 -5.60 1.63 10.67
C GLY A 202 -6.49 0.70 11.50
N TYR A 203 -6.22 -0.61 11.48
CA TYR A 203 -6.94 -1.59 12.30
C TYR A 203 -6.73 -1.35 13.79
N GLU A 204 -5.48 -1.16 14.23
CA GLU A 204 -5.21 -0.96 15.66
C GLU A 204 -5.74 0.36 16.21
N LEU A 205 -5.75 1.41 15.38
CA LEU A 205 -6.37 2.68 15.76
C LEU A 205 -7.85 2.49 16.09
N SER A 206 -8.53 1.55 15.42
CA SER A 206 -9.94 1.26 15.67
C SER A 206 -10.21 0.36 16.88
N VAL A 207 -9.23 -0.48 17.28
CA VAL A 207 -9.40 -1.49 18.35
C VAL A 207 -9.03 -0.95 19.74
N LYS A 208 -8.19 0.09 19.83
CA LYS A 208 -7.69 0.61 21.12
C LYS A 208 -8.63 1.63 21.78
N HIS A 209 -9.65 1.13 22.48
CA HIS A 209 -10.13 1.78 23.71
C HIS A 209 -9.25 1.37 24.90
N PRO A 210 -8.89 2.28 25.83
CA PRO A 210 -7.79 2.04 26.76
C PRO A 210 -8.12 0.95 27.77
N THR A 211 -7.31 -0.11 27.80
CA THR A 211 -7.16 -0.98 28.98
C THR A 211 -6.02 -0.44 29.83
N THR A 212 -6.37 -0.04 31.05
CA THR A 212 -5.45 0.38 32.11
C THR A 212 -4.28 -0.59 32.22
N LYS A 213 -3.05 -0.10 32.14
CA LYS A 213 -1.85 -0.87 32.47
C LYS A 213 -1.32 -0.37 33.81
N TYR A 214 -1.23 -1.26 34.78
CA TYR A 214 -0.47 -1.02 36.01
C TYR A 214 0.98 -1.44 35.77
N ALA A 215 1.92 -0.57 36.14
CA ALA A 215 3.32 -0.91 36.29
C ALA A 215 3.62 -1.00 37.80
N TYR A 216 4.47 -1.96 38.19
CA TYR A 216 5.12 -1.99 39.50
C TYR A 216 6.47 -1.30 39.43
#